data_AF-A0A1H0FPE5-F1
#
_entry.id   AF-A0A1H0FPE5-F1
#
_cell.length_a   1.000
_cell.length_b   1.000
_cell.length_c   1.000
_cell.angle_alpha   90.00
_cell.angle_beta   90.00
_cell.angle_gamma   90.00
#
_symmetry.space_group_name_H-M   'P 1'
#
loop_
_entity.id
_entity.type
_entity.pdbx_description
1 polymer ?
#
loop_
_entity_poly.entity_id
_entity_poly.type
_entity_poly.pdbx_seq_one_letter_code
_entity_poly.pdbx_strand_id
1 'polypeptide(L)'
;MTDNTQPNHEELTAELDRLRQKNAELLDELKRAKAKSNDSSGELETLRAEVRSLRLDKPLDAMLADLFVVSPRLARAELEEEFSFELDEAGDIVVLNKEGERVTVEDPPEQGHIRGKQRPIGFNRDDLRKVLAETGKWDRILIGTRATGGGASAQPYRGQTTTAAPAGEPQPAKAGFGLR
;
A
#
# COMPACT_ATOMS: atom_id res chain seq x y z
N MET A 1 4.88 -81.49 9.02
CA MET A 1 6.09 -80.99 8.32
C MET A 1 6.25 -79.54 8.69
N THR A 2 7.24 -79.23 9.52
CA THR A 2 7.63 -77.85 9.86
C THR A 2 9.07 -77.71 9.40
N ASP A 3 9.26 -77.09 8.23
CA ASP A 3 10.58 -76.78 7.70
C ASP A 3 11.17 -75.64 8.54
N ASN A 4 11.84 -76.01 9.64
CA ASN A 4 12.64 -75.11 10.44
C ASN A 4 14.06 -75.10 9.87
N THR A 5 14.21 -74.58 8.65
CA THR A 5 15.53 -74.31 8.06
C THR A 5 16.08 -73.08 8.76
N GLN A 6 16.95 -73.27 9.75
CA GLN A 6 17.71 -72.18 10.35
C GLN A 6 18.53 -71.49 9.24
N PRO A 7 18.42 -70.15 9.08
CA PRO A 7 19.16 -69.44 8.04
C PRO A 7 20.66 -69.66 8.22
N ASN A 8 21.35 -69.95 7.12
CA ASN A 8 22.78 -70.24 7.16
C ASN A 8 23.56 -68.97 7.54
N HIS A 9 24.71 -69.10 8.22
CA HIS A 9 25.49 -67.94 8.70
C HIS A 9 25.86 -66.97 7.56
N GLU A 10 26.14 -67.50 6.38
CA GLU A 10 26.43 -66.71 5.16
C GLU A 10 25.23 -65.89 4.68
N GLU A 11 24.02 -66.45 4.74
CA GLU A 11 22.77 -65.76 4.37
C GLU A 11 22.47 -64.62 5.35
N LEU A 12 22.70 -64.86 6.65
CA LEU A 12 22.56 -63.83 7.67
C LEU A 12 23.56 -62.69 7.47
N THR A 13 24.82 -62.98 7.12
CA THR A 13 25.81 -61.93 6.84
C THR A 13 25.47 -61.12 5.58
N ALA A 14 25.02 -61.76 4.51
CA ALA A 14 24.62 -61.08 3.28
C ALA A 14 23.40 -60.17 3.50
N GLU A 15 22.42 -60.63 4.28
CA GLU A 15 21.25 -59.82 4.62
C GLU A 15 21.62 -58.65 5.54
N LEU A 16 22.57 -58.84 6.46
CA LEU A 16 23.08 -57.76 7.32
C LEU A 16 23.78 -56.67 6.51
N ASP A 17 24.60 -57.04 5.53
CA ASP A 17 25.25 -56.08 4.63
C ASP A 17 24.24 -55.36 3.72
N ARG A 18 23.24 -56.07 3.21
CA ARG A 18 22.13 -55.46 2.46
C ARG A 18 21.35 -54.45 3.30
N LEU A 19 21.04 -54.79 4.55
CA LEU A 19 20.34 -53.91 5.48
C LEU A 19 21.21 -52.69 5.86
N ARG A 20 22.52 -52.86 6.00
CA ARG A 20 23.46 -51.74 6.22
C ARG A 20 23.49 -50.79 5.03
N GLN A 21 23.57 -51.33 3.82
CA GLN A 21 23.54 -50.53 2.60
C GLN A 21 22.23 -49.76 2.47
N LYS A 22 21.09 -50.43 2.68
CA LYS A 22 19.78 -49.78 2.66
C LYS A 22 19.64 -48.70 3.74
N ASN A 23 20.17 -48.94 4.93
CA ASN A 23 20.21 -47.91 5.98
C ASN A 23 21.04 -46.70 5.58
N ALA A 24 22.19 -46.91 4.94
CA ALA A 24 23.03 -45.81 4.45
C ALA A 24 22.30 -44.99 3.38
N GLU A 25 21.65 -45.66 2.42
CA GLU A 25 20.83 -45.02 1.38
C GLU A 25 19.68 -44.20 1.99
N LEU A 26 18.92 -44.78 2.92
CA LEU A 26 17.81 -44.10 3.60
C LEU A 26 18.29 -42.91 4.45
N LEU A 27 19.45 -43.01 5.09
CA LEU A 27 20.03 -41.91 5.85
C LEU A 27 20.43 -40.75 4.92
N ASP A 28 20.96 -41.04 3.75
CA ASP A 28 21.32 -40.01 2.79
C ASP A 28 20.11 -39.37 2.12
N GLU A 29 19.06 -40.15 1.84
CA GLU A 29 17.76 -39.61 1.42
C GLU A 29 17.16 -38.69 2.49
N LEU A 30 17.19 -39.10 3.75
CA LEU A 30 16.69 -38.30 4.87
C LEU A 30 17.47 -36.98 5.00
N LYS A 31 18.81 -37.01 4.88
CA LYS A 31 19.63 -35.79 4.89
C LYS A 31 19.27 -34.86 3.74
N ARG A 32 19.10 -35.39 2.52
CA ARG A 32 18.71 -34.59 1.34
C ARG A 32 17.31 -33.98 1.50
N ALA A 33 16.35 -34.76 1.99
CA ALA A 33 14.99 -34.28 2.24
C ALA A 33 14.98 -33.18 3.30
N LYS A 34 15.75 -33.34 4.38
CA LYS A 34 15.88 -32.33 5.44
C LYS A 34 16.53 -31.04 4.92
N ALA A 35 17.59 -31.15 4.11
CA ALA A 35 18.22 -30.00 3.48
C ALA A 35 17.22 -29.23 2.61
N LYS A 36 16.51 -29.93 1.71
CA LYS A 36 15.48 -29.32 0.86
C LYS A 36 14.35 -28.67 1.66
N SER A 37 13.92 -29.29 2.75
CA SER A 37 12.89 -28.73 3.64
C SER A 37 13.36 -27.43 4.29
N ASN A 38 14.62 -27.37 4.73
CA ASN A 38 15.19 -26.16 5.32
C ASN A 38 15.30 -25.04 4.28
N ASP A 39 15.75 -25.36 3.07
CA ASP A 39 15.86 -24.39 1.98
C ASP A 39 14.48 -23.82 1.61
N SER A 40 13.47 -24.70 1.47
CA SER A 40 12.09 -24.28 1.18
C SER A 40 11.50 -23.43 2.31
N SER A 41 11.83 -23.71 3.57
CA SER A 41 11.41 -22.89 4.71
C SER A 41 12.02 -21.49 4.64
N GLY A 42 13.31 -21.39 4.30
CA GLY A 42 14.00 -20.12 4.12
C GLY A 42 13.39 -19.31 2.97
N GLU A 43 13.10 -19.94 1.83
CA GLU A 43 12.44 -19.29 0.69
C GLU A 43 11.02 -18.79 1.03
N LEU A 44 10.26 -19.54 1.83
CA LEU A 44 8.94 -19.10 2.27
C LEU A 44 9.02 -17.87 3.19
N GLU A 45 10.01 -17.82 4.08
CA GLU A 45 10.22 -16.66 4.94
C GLU A 45 10.64 -15.41 4.14
N THR A 46 11.54 -15.57 3.16
CA THR A 46 11.96 -14.45 2.30
C THR A 46 10.81 -13.94 1.45
N LEU A 47 10.03 -14.84 0.84
CA LEU A 47 8.85 -14.46 0.06
C LEU A 47 7.78 -13.79 0.93
N ARG A 48 7.55 -14.27 2.16
CA ARG A 48 6.63 -13.61 3.10
C ARG A 48 7.08 -12.20 3.46
N ALA A 49 8.38 -12.02 3.72
CA ALA A 49 8.95 -10.70 3.97
C ALA A 49 8.83 -9.79 2.75
N GLU A 50 9.05 -10.31 1.54
CA GLU A 50 8.90 -9.55 0.29
C GLU A 50 7.45 -9.15 0.04
N VAL A 51 6.49 -10.06 0.23
CA VAL A 51 5.05 -9.76 0.14
C VAL A 51 4.67 -8.66 1.13
N ARG A 52 5.09 -8.76 2.39
CA ARG A 52 4.83 -7.72 3.38
C ARG A 52 5.44 -6.38 2.97
N SER A 53 6.68 -6.39 2.50
CA SER A 53 7.36 -5.18 2.03
C SER A 53 6.62 -4.52 0.87
N LEU A 54 6.17 -5.30 -0.12
CA LEU A 54 5.52 -4.80 -1.32
C LEU A 54 4.06 -4.39 -1.09
N ARG A 55 3.33 -5.13 -0.25
CA ARG A 55 1.89 -4.94 -0.05
C ARG A 55 1.54 -4.03 1.11
N LEU A 56 2.39 -3.95 2.14
CA LEU A 56 2.15 -3.13 3.32
C LEU A 56 3.15 -1.97 3.40
N ASP A 57 4.45 -2.28 3.53
CA ASP A 57 5.42 -1.25 3.93
C ASP A 57 5.62 -0.19 2.85
N LYS A 58 5.79 -0.57 1.58
CA LYS A 58 5.97 0.40 0.49
C LYS A 58 4.73 1.28 0.26
N PRO A 59 3.51 0.74 0.16
CA PRO A 59 2.31 1.58 0.04
C PRO A 59 2.10 2.49 1.25
N LEU A 60 2.37 1.99 2.46
CA LEU A 60 2.32 2.78 3.69
C LEU A 60 3.34 3.92 3.65
N ASP A 61 4.61 3.64 3.37
CA ASP A 61 5.65 4.66 3.29
C ASP A 61 5.33 5.74 2.25
N ALA A 62 4.81 5.34 1.08
CA ALA A 62 4.40 6.27 0.02
C ALA A 62 3.24 7.17 0.48
N MET A 63 2.25 6.61 1.16
CA MET A 63 1.12 7.36 1.69
C MET A 63 1.55 8.31 2.82
N LEU A 64 2.42 7.85 3.73
CA LEU A 64 2.95 8.67 4.81
C LEU A 64 3.81 9.82 4.28
N ALA A 65 4.60 9.60 3.24
CA ALA A 65 5.37 10.65 2.57
C ALA A 65 4.50 11.77 2.00
N ASP A 66 3.28 11.44 1.56
CA ASP A 66 2.32 12.41 1.00
C ASP A 66 1.45 13.09 2.08
N LEU A 67 1.26 12.43 3.23
CA LEU A 67 0.47 12.94 4.36
C LEU A 67 1.26 13.81 5.33
N PHE A 68 2.53 13.48 5.59
CA PHE A 68 3.33 14.08 6.65
C PHE A 68 4.52 14.87 6.12
N VAL A 69 4.84 15.98 6.80
CA VAL A 69 5.99 16.84 6.46
C VAL A 69 7.30 16.15 6.86
N VAL A 70 7.24 15.28 7.87
CA VAL A 70 8.39 14.53 8.38
C VAL A 70 8.65 13.29 7.53
N SER A 71 9.85 12.69 7.69
CA SER A 71 10.19 11.45 6.99
C SER A 71 9.17 10.33 7.32
N PRO A 72 8.82 9.46 6.36
CA PRO A 72 7.87 8.36 6.58
C PRO A 72 8.21 7.48 7.78
N ARG A 73 9.51 7.24 8.02
CA ARG A 73 9.98 6.48 9.19
C ARG A 73 9.59 7.10 10.52
N LEU A 74 9.72 8.42 10.63
CA LEU A 74 9.34 9.14 11.85
C LEU A 74 7.81 9.22 11.99
N ALA A 75 7.10 9.50 10.90
CA ALA A 75 5.64 9.47 10.89
C ALA A 75 5.09 8.10 11.32
N ARG A 76 5.73 7.02 10.85
CA ARG A 76 5.37 5.66 11.22
C ARG A 76 5.60 5.38 12.70
N ALA A 77 6.74 5.77 13.27
CA ALA A 77 7.01 5.60 14.69
C ALA A 77 5.96 6.29 15.57
N GLU A 78 5.53 7.49 15.19
CA GLU A 78 4.49 8.25 15.90
C GLU A 78 3.09 7.63 15.72
N LEU A 79 2.79 7.05 14.55
CA LEU A 79 1.53 6.38 14.29
C LEU A 79 1.43 5.02 14.98
N GLU A 80 2.53 4.27 15.04
CA GLU A 80 2.61 2.96 15.72
C GLU A 80 2.34 3.07 17.23
N GLU A 81 2.39 4.28 17.81
CA GLU A 81 1.94 4.50 19.19
C GLU A 81 0.42 4.30 19.35
N GLU A 82 -0.37 4.63 18.33
CA GLU A 82 -1.85 4.71 18.41
C GLU A 82 -2.58 3.75 17.46
N PHE A 83 -1.93 3.39 16.35
CA PHE A 83 -2.50 2.61 15.28
C PHE A 83 -1.57 1.49 14.84
N SER A 84 -2.14 0.36 14.42
CA SER A 84 -1.41 -0.66 13.67
C SER A 84 -1.95 -0.79 12.26
N PHE A 85 -1.05 -1.13 11.33
CA PHE A 85 -1.36 -1.36 9.92
C PHE A 85 -1.12 -2.83 9.61
N GLU A 86 -2.17 -3.53 9.18
CA GLU A 86 -2.11 -4.97 8.89
C GLU A 86 -2.71 -5.27 7.52
N LEU A 87 -2.38 -6.44 6.97
CA LEU A 87 -3.01 -6.96 5.76
C LEU A 87 -4.13 -7.91 6.19
N ASP A 88 -5.33 -7.72 5.66
CA ASP A 88 -6.43 -8.66 5.88
C ASP A 88 -6.34 -9.90 4.98
N GLU A 89 -7.34 -10.79 5.06
CA GLU A 89 -7.39 -12.01 4.27
C GLU A 89 -7.48 -11.76 2.75
N ALA A 90 -7.96 -10.58 2.33
CA ALA A 90 -8.00 -10.16 0.93
C ALA A 90 -6.65 -9.55 0.47
N GLY A 91 -5.74 -9.26 1.42
CA GLY A 91 -4.47 -8.60 1.17
C GLY A 91 -4.59 -7.08 1.08
N ASP A 92 -5.67 -6.51 1.60
CA ASP A 92 -5.89 -5.08 1.71
C ASP A 92 -5.36 -4.55 3.04
N ILE A 93 -4.82 -3.34 3.03
CA ILE A 93 -4.29 -2.70 4.24
C ILE A 93 -5.47 -2.22 5.09
N VAL A 94 -5.54 -2.72 6.33
CA VAL A 94 -6.48 -2.27 7.35
C VAL A 94 -5.76 -1.51 8.44
N VAL A 95 -6.45 -0.54 9.01
CA VAL A 95 -5.94 0.30 10.11
C VAL A 95 -6.69 -0.07 11.37
N LEU A 96 -5.95 -0.48 12.39
CA LEU A 96 -6.48 -0.87 13.68
C LEU A 96 -6.05 0.15 14.75
N ASN A 97 -6.87 0.34 15.78
CA ASN A 97 -6.50 1.11 16.96
C ASN A 97 -5.62 0.27 17.92
N LYS A 98 -5.19 0.85 19.04
CA LYS A 98 -4.42 0.12 20.07
C LYS A 98 -5.13 -1.11 20.66
N GLU A 99 -6.45 -1.16 20.54
CA GLU A 99 -7.29 -2.24 21.05
C GLU A 99 -7.46 -3.37 20.02
N GLY A 100 -6.92 -3.19 18.80
CA GLY A 100 -7.01 -4.14 17.69
C GLY A 100 -8.30 -4.03 16.88
N GLU A 101 -9.11 -3.00 17.12
CA GLU A 101 -10.36 -2.76 16.41
C GLU A 101 -10.17 -1.86 15.19
N ARG A 102 -10.96 -2.08 14.13
CA ARG A 102 -10.89 -1.28 12.90
C ARG A 102 -11.30 0.17 13.19
N VAL A 103 -10.44 1.10 12.83
CA VAL A 103 -10.72 2.54 12.97
C VAL A 103 -11.87 2.93 12.05
N THR A 104 -12.78 3.78 12.54
CA THR A 104 -13.95 4.26 11.80
C THR A 104 -13.88 5.76 11.55
N VAL A 105 -14.57 6.21 10.50
CA VAL A 105 -14.78 7.61 10.15
C VAL A 105 -16.26 7.86 9.96
N GLU A 106 -16.71 9.03 10.41
CA GLU A 106 -18.03 9.55 10.09
C GLU A 106 -18.00 10.28 8.74
N ASP A 107 -18.75 9.77 7.76
CA ASP A 107 -18.90 10.45 6.47
C ASP A 107 -19.77 11.71 6.61
N PRO A 108 -19.64 12.71 5.72
CA PRO A 108 -20.53 13.87 5.77
C PRO A 108 -22.01 13.46 5.66
N PRO A 109 -22.91 14.14 6.37
CA PRO A 109 -24.32 13.78 6.39
C PRO A 109 -24.94 13.87 4.99
N GLU A 110 -25.68 12.85 4.59
CA GLU A 110 -26.57 12.91 3.42
C GLU A 110 -27.71 13.92 3.69
N GLN A 111 -28.22 14.58 2.63
CA GLN A 111 -29.23 15.63 2.76
C GLN A 111 -30.41 15.19 3.66
N GLY A 112 -30.59 15.90 4.77
CA GLY A 112 -31.67 15.63 5.74
C GLY A 112 -31.23 14.91 7.02
N HIS A 113 -29.96 14.53 7.17
CA HIS A 113 -29.44 13.93 8.40
C HIS A 113 -28.52 14.88 9.18
N ILE A 114 -28.57 14.80 10.52
CA ILE A 114 -27.77 15.62 11.44
C ILE A 114 -26.35 15.04 11.60
N ARG A 115 -26.19 13.74 11.36
CA ARG A 115 -24.92 13.00 11.47
C ARG A 115 -24.72 12.07 10.28
N GLY A 116 -23.45 11.82 10.00
CA GLY A 116 -22.99 10.87 9.02
C GLY A 116 -23.22 9.42 9.39
N LYS A 117 -23.09 8.54 8.41
CA LYS A 117 -22.93 7.10 8.69
C LYS A 117 -21.48 6.86 9.09
N GLN A 118 -21.26 6.07 10.15
CA GLN A 118 -19.94 5.59 10.50
C GLN A 118 -19.59 4.38 9.64
N ARG A 119 -18.38 4.38 9.09
CA ARG A 119 -17.82 3.23 8.36
C ARG A 119 -16.35 3.02 8.73
N PRO A 120 -15.81 1.81 8.57
CA PRO A 120 -14.38 1.58 8.65
C PRO A 120 -13.62 2.47 7.66
N ILE A 121 -12.44 2.93 8.06
CA ILE A 121 -11.60 3.73 7.17
C ILE A 121 -11.04 2.87 6.04
N GLY A 122 -10.96 3.46 4.85
CA GLY A 122 -10.15 2.90 3.78
C GLY A 122 -8.69 3.26 3.97
N PHE A 123 -7.79 2.47 3.39
CA PHE A 123 -6.39 2.86 3.23
C PHE A 123 -6.26 3.94 2.15
N ASN A 124 -6.62 5.17 2.50
CA ASN A 124 -6.51 6.33 1.64
C ASN A 124 -6.15 7.58 2.44
N ARG A 125 -5.67 8.59 1.72
CA ARG A 125 -5.21 9.85 2.28
C ARG A 125 -6.29 10.57 3.09
N ASP A 126 -7.49 10.65 2.53
CA ASP A 126 -8.55 11.52 3.06
C ASP A 126 -9.17 10.95 4.35
N ASP A 127 -9.41 9.64 4.40
CA ASP A 127 -9.95 8.96 5.58
C ASP A 127 -8.95 8.99 6.74
N LEU A 128 -7.67 8.69 6.48
CA LEU A 128 -6.64 8.80 7.52
C LEU A 128 -6.49 10.23 8.01
N ARG A 129 -6.53 11.22 7.12
CA ARG A 129 -6.46 12.62 7.52
C ARG A 129 -7.63 13.01 8.44
N LYS A 130 -8.85 12.53 8.17
CA LYS A 130 -10.03 12.79 9.02
C LYS A 130 -9.82 12.25 10.42
N VAL A 131 -9.39 10.98 10.56
CA VAL A 131 -9.08 10.36 11.86
C VAL A 131 -8.00 11.13 12.62
N LEU A 132 -6.93 11.51 11.91
CA LEU A 132 -5.82 12.24 12.52
C LEU A 132 -6.18 13.68 12.90
N ALA A 133 -7.18 14.27 12.25
CA ALA A 133 -7.69 15.60 12.60
C ALA A 133 -8.63 15.56 13.82
N GLU A 134 -9.43 14.51 13.99
CA GLU A 134 -10.34 14.35 15.15
C GLU A 134 -9.59 14.30 16.49
N THR A 135 -8.39 13.75 16.46
CA THR A 135 -7.50 13.57 17.61
C THR A 135 -6.60 14.78 17.89
N GLY A 136 -6.34 15.63 16.88
CA GLY A 136 -5.57 16.88 16.97
C GLY A 136 -4.07 16.74 17.30
N LYS A 137 -3.59 15.54 17.67
CA LYS A 137 -2.18 15.28 18.03
C LYS A 137 -1.22 15.53 16.86
N TRP A 138 -1.71 15.36 15.64
CA TRP A 138 -0.87 15.31 14.43
C TRP A 138 -0.90 16.58 13.58
N ASP A 139 -1.71 17.59 13.93
CA ASP A 139 -1.87 18.84 13.16
C ASP A 139 -0.55 19.55 12.86
N ARG A 140 0.43 19.43 13.75
CA ARG A 140 1.77 20.04 13.60
C ARG A 140 2.63 19.36 12.53
N ILE A 141 2.42 18.07 12.28
CA ILE A 141 3.26 17.26 11.38
C ILE A 141 2.54 16.85 10.10
N LEU A 142 1.21 17.01 10.05
CA LEU A 142 0.43 16.86 8.84
C LEU A 142 0.84 17.93 7.83
N ILE A 143 1.02 17.53 6.58
CA ILE A 143 1.11 18.48 5.48
C ILE A 143 -0.23 19.21 5.48
N GLY A 144 -0.22 20.50 5.81
CA GLY A 144 -1.39 21.37 5.68
C GLY A 144 -1.98 21.13 4.30
N THR A 145 -3.33 21.07 4.21
CA THR A 145 -4.05 20.77 2.95
C THR A 145 -3.27 21.49 1.86
N ARG A 146 -2.56 20.72 1.01
CA ARG A 146 -1.99 21.30 -0.19
C ARG A 146 -3.24 21.87 -0.81
N ALA A 147 -3.38 23.19 -0.77
CA ALA A 147 -4.32 23.86 -1.62
C ALA A 147 -3.96 23.29 -2.97
N THR A 148 -4.76 22.33 -3.46
CA THR A 148 -4.92 22.09 -4.87
C THR A 148 -5.24 23.48 -5.36
N GLY A 149 -4.19 24.20 -5.77
CA GLY A 149 -4.20 25.64 -5.92
C GLY A 149 -5.47 25.91 -6.67
N GLY A 150 -6.43 26.53 -5.98
CA GLY A 150 -7.78 26.72 -6.49
C GLY A 150 -7.53 27.34 -7.83
N GLY A 151 -7.78 26.55 -8.88
CA GLY A 151 -7.51 26.98 -10.23
C GLY A 151 -8.21 28.31 -10.31
N ALA A 152 -7.43 29.38 -10.48
CA ALA A 152 -7.98 30.59 -11.02
C ALA A 152 -8.88 30.10 -12.15
N SER A 153 -10.16 30.45 -12.07
CA SER A 153 -11.09 30.25 -13.16
C SER A 153 -10.44 30.93 -14.36
N ALA A 154 -9.66 30.14 -15.11
CA ALA A 154 -9.17 30.50 -16.40
C ALA A 154 -10.45 30.55 -17.21
N GLN A 155 -11.04 31.75 -17.27
CA GLN A 155 -11.87 32.12 -18.39
C GLN A 155 -11.15 31.61 -19.64
N PRO A 156 -11.84 30.96 -20.58
CA PRO A 156 -11.25 30.69 -21.87
C PRO A 156 -10.93 32.05 -22.49
N TYR A 157 -9.66 32.44 -22.38
CA TYR A 157 -9.10 33.52 -23.16
C TYR A 157 -9.10 33.00 -24.60
N ARG A 158 -10.19 33.31 -25.29
CA ARG A 158 -10.33 33.15 -26.73
C ARG A 158 -9.30 34.08 -27.34
N GLY A 159 -8.10 33.54 -27.59
CA GLY A 159 -7.07 34.19 -28.37
C GLY A 159 -7.65 34.50 -29.74
N GLN A 160 -8.10 35.73 -29.93
CA GLN A 160 -8.39 36.28 -31.23
C GLN A 160 -7.07 36.78 -31.78
N THR A 161 -6.51 35.97 -32.68
CA THR A 161 -5.37 36.33 -33.50
C THR A 161 -5.74 37.57 -34.32
N THR A 162 -5.05 38.67 -34.07
CA THR A 162 -5.04 39.83 -34.96
C THR A 162 -4.37 39.41 -36.27
N THR A 163 -5.19 39.02 -37.25
CA THR A 163 -4.81 39.03 -38.66
C THR A 163 -5.39 40.29 -39.28
N ALA A 164 -4.52 41.07 -39.91
CA ALA A 164 -4.82 42.34 -40.54
C ALA A 164 -5.95 42.20 -41.59
N ALA A 165 -6.85 43.18 -41.61
CA ALA A 165 -7.80 43.42 -42.69
C ALA A 165 -7.61 44.87 -43.21
N PRO A 166 -7.86 45.11 -44.50
CA PRO A 166 -7.21 46.14 -45.31
C PRO A 166 -7.84 47.54 -45.16
N ALA A 167 -7.09 48.54 -45.65
CA ALA A 167 -7.46 49.95 -45.73
C ALA A 167 -8.85 50.17 -46.35
N GLY A 168 -9.68 50.96 -45.65
CA GLY A 168 -10.97 51.46 -46.12
C GLY A 168 -11.29 52.80 -45.47
N GLU A 169 -11.16 53.85 -46.28
CA GLU A 169 -11.62 55.25 -46.22
C GLU A 169 -11.81 56.00 -44.87
N PRO A 170 -11.20 57.19 -44.69
CA PRO A 170 -11.44 58.06 -43.54
C PRO A 170 -12.78 58.83 -43.68
N GLN A 171 -13.64 58.76 -42.65
CA GLN A 171 -14.82 59.62 -42.54
C GLN A 171 -14.44 61.09 -42.25
N PRO A 172 -15.10 62.09 -42.85
CA PRO A 172 -14.68 63.48 -42.79
C PRO A 172 -15.01 64.17 -41.45
N ALA A 173 -14.09 65.04 -41.02
CA ALA A 173 -14.19 65.87 -39.84
C ALA A 173 -15.36 66.87 -39.93
N LYS A 174 -16.10 67.04 -38.83
CA LYS A 174 -17.19 68.02 -38.69
C LYS A 174 -16.63 69.45 -38.79
N ALA A 175 -17.01 70.16 -39.85
CA ALA A 175 -16.85 71.61 -39.95
C ALA A 175 -18.01 72.31 -39.25
N GLY A 176 -17.73 72.97 -38.14
CA GLY A 176 -18.62 73.97 -37.53
C GLY A 176 -18.07 75.37 -37.82
N PHE A 177 -18.51 75.99 -38.91
CA PHE A 177 -18.34 77.43 -39.15
C PHE A 177 -19.67 78.12 -38.86
N GLY A 178 -19.68 79.01 -37.87
CA GLY A 178 -20.80 79.89 -37.56
C GLY A 178 -20.28 81.18 -36.95
N LEU A 179 -20.18 82.22 -37.77
CA LEU A 179 -20.06 83.62 -37.35
C LEU A 179 -21.05 84.42 -38.20
N ARG A 180 -22.23 84.69 -37.64
CA ARG A 180 -23.02 85.94 -37.66
C ARG A 180 -24.48 85.67 -37.34
#